data_AF-A0A1R3H9V7-F1
#
_entry.id   AF-A0A1R3H9V7-F1
#
_cell.length_a   1.000
_cell.length_b   1.000
_cell.length_c   1.000
_cell.angle_alpha   90.00
_cell.angle_beta   90.00
_cell.angle_gamma   90.00
#
_symmetry.space_group_name_H-M   'P 1'
#
loop_
_entity.id
_entity.type
_entity.pdbx_description
1 polymer ?
#
loop_
_entity_poly.entity_id
_entity_poly.type
_entity_poly.pdbx_seq_one_letter_code
_entity_poly.pdbx_strand_id
1 'polypeptide(L)'
;MIIPVRNLEQYRRQLNLPKPHKISDFIRKCPKLFELYKDQRGTLWCGMTKQAEDLLEEEERLIDEHSTKAAEFITRILMMSVDKRIHLDKIANFRRDFGLPIDFRKKWVNQYPEHFRVVKSKDGVEFLELVNWNPAWAITELEKKALGLTDGIGREPGLLSLPFPLKFPPNYKKVYRHGGKIEHFQKRSYLSPYADARELKAGSLEFDKRAVAVMHELLSFTIEKRLVTDHLTHFRWELVMPQKLMRLLLKHFGIFYVSERGKRFSVFLTEAYEGSELIEKCPLVLWKEKVLSLVGYRGKKKGIPTFSDLSDMEQKDLIEGETKDSICVESEEEETIGGLETLSLANHDELEIAHVSSAYKDTDQT
;
A
#
# COMPACT_ATOMS: atom_id res chain seq x y z
N MET A 1 -18.88 -16.89 19.45
CA MET A 1 -18.12 -18.10 19.02
C MET A 1 -16.95 -18.33 19.99
N ILE A 2 -16.53 -19.58 20.22
CA ILE A 2 -15.36 -19.90 21.09
C ILE A 2 -14.34 -20.83 20.41
N ILE A 3 -13.06 -20.69 20.76
CA ILE A 3 -11.93 -21.48 20.22
C ILE A 3 -10.85 -21.73 21.28
N PRO A 4 -10.17 -22.89 21.33
CA PRO A 4 -9.04 -23.09 22.24
C PRO A 4 -7.89 -22.13 21.91
N VAL A 5 -7.25 -21.51 22.91
CA VAL A 5 -6.14 -20.55 22.68
C VAL A 5 -4.98 -21.21 21.94
N ARG A 6 -4.72 -22.50 22.17
CA ARG A 6 -3.71 -23.29 21.43
C ARG A 6 -4.00 -23.36 19.91
N ASN A 7 -5.27 -23.34 19.51
CA ASN A 7 -5.69 -23.37 18.11
C ASN A 7 -5.56 -22.00 17.43
N LEU A 8 -5.29 -20.91 18.17
CA LEU A 8 -5.02 -19.60 17.58
C LEU A 8 -3.57 -19.45 17.08
N GLU A 9 -2.64 -20.30 17.52
CA GLU A 9 -1.23 -20.25 17.12
C GLU A 9 -1.03 -20.48 15.60
N GLN A 10 -1.92 -21.23 14.94
CA GLN A 10 -1.91 -21.38 13.48
C GLN A 10 -2.19 -20.05 12.74
N TYR A 11 -2.96 -19.15 13.35
CA TYR A 11 -3.31 -17.84 12.79
C TYR A 11 -2.31 -16.74 13.14
N ARG A 12 -1.23 -17.06 13.88
CA ARG A 12 -0.22 -16.11 14.35
C ARG A 12 0.36 -15.19 13.27
N ARG A 13 0.58 -15.73 12.05
CA ARG A 13 1.02 -14.93 10.89
C ARG A 13 -0.02 -13.88 10.48
N GLN A 14 -1.31 -14.24 10.48
CA GLN A 14 -2.42 -13.34 10.13
C GLN A 14 -2.67 -12.28 11.22
N LEU A 15 -2.44 -12.64 12.48
CA LEU A 15 -2.47 -11.74 13.64
C LEU A 15 -1.24 -10.79 13.71
N ASN A 16 -0.24 -10.96 12.82
CA ASN A 16 1.01 -10.21 12.81
C ASN A 16 1.72 -10.17 14.19
N LEU A 17 1.66 -11.26 14.97
CA LEU A 17 2.24 -11.34 16.31
C LEU A 17 3.63 -12.01 16.27
N PRO A 18 4.75 -11.24 16.25
CA PRO A 18 6.09 -11.84 16.21
C PRO A 18 6.38 -12.65 17.48
N LYS A 19 7.28 -13.63 17.37
CA LYS A 19 7.87 -14.28 18.55
C LYS A 19 8.77 -13.25 19.27
N PRO A 20 8.84 -13.22 20.61
CA PRO A 20 8.34 -14.23 21.56
C PRO A 20 6.94 -13.99 22.16
N HIS A 21 6.21 -12.93 21.79
CA HIS A 21 4.95 -12.55 22.47
C HIS A 21 3.88 -13.66 22.44
N LYS A 22 3.22 -13.98 23.57
CA LYS A 22 2.22 -15.06 23.60
C LYS A 22 0.85 -14.55 23.16
N ILE A 23 0.07 -15.40 22.47
CA ILE A 23 -1.31 -15.08 22.07
C ILE A 23 -2.20 -14.82 23.30
N SER A 24 -1.99 -15.54 24.41
CA SER A 24 -2.62 -15.25 25.71
C SER A 24 -2.49 -13.79 26.14
N ASP A 25 -1.33 -13.19 25.88
CA ASP A 25 -0.97 -11.87 26.38
C ASP A 25 -1.48 -10.78 25.42
N PHE A 26 -1.66 -11.11 24.14
CA PHE A 26 -2.39 -10.29 23.17
C PHE A 26 -3.88 -10.24 23.51
N ILE A 27 -4.51 -11.40 23.76
CA ILE A 27 -5.93 -11.48 24.13
C ILE A 27 -6.20 -10.70 25.43
N ARG A 28 -5.37 -10.88 26.47
CA ARG A 28 -5.46 -10.14 27.74
C ARG A 28 -5.32 -8.62 27.60
N LYS A 29 -4.69 -8.12 26.53
CA LYS A 29 -4.59 -6.68 26.22
C LYS A 29 -5.80 -6.13 25.45
N CYS A 30 -6.75 -6.98 25.07
CA CYS A 30 -7.93 -6.63 24.29
C CYS A 30 -9.24 -7.08 24.97
N PRO A 31 -9.46 -6.84 26.28
CA PRO A 31 -10.58 -7.40 27.04
C PRO A 31 -11.96 -6.87 26.63
N LYS A 32 -12.02 -5.80 25.83
CA LYS A 32 -13.27 -5.30 25.22
C LYS A 32 -13.72 -6.11 24.00
N LEU A 33 -12.81 -6.88 23.39
CA LEU A 33 -13.06 -7.65 22.18
C LEU A 33 -13.06 -9.16 22.42
N PHE A 34 -12.32 -9.63 23.44
CA PHE A 34 -12.15 -11.05 23.70
C PHE A 34 -12.28 -11.39 25.18
N GLU A 35 -12.90 -12.54 25.44
CA GLU A 35 -13.04 -13.13 26.77
C GLU A 35 -12.18 -14.40 26.87
N LEU A 36 -11.64 -14.66 28.06
CA LEU A 36 -10.81 -15.84 28.33
C LEU A 36 -11.46 -16.72 29.39
N TYR A 37 -11.82 -17.94 28.98
CA TYR A 37 -12.39 -18.95 29.86
C TYR A 37 -11.36 -20.05 30.12
N LYS A 38 -11.45 -20.70 31.28
CA LYS A 38 -10.64 -21.88 31.63
C LYS A 38 -11.59 -23.03 31.93
N ASP A 39 -11.48 -24.09 31.12
CA ASP A 39 -12.24 -25.33 31.31
C ASP A 39 -11.78 -26.08 32.58
N GLN A 40 -12.60 -27.00 33.09
CA GLN A 40 -12.29 -27.89 34.21
C GLN A 40 -11.00 -28.68 33.97
N ARG A 41 -10.70 -29.06 32.71
CA ARG A 41 -9.44 -29.72 32.31
C ARG A 41 -8.25 -28.76 32.16
N GLY A 42 -8.39 -27.54 32.67
CA GLY A 42 -7.36 -26.50 32.66
C GLY A 42 -7.10 -25.81 31.31
N THR A 43 -7.79 -26.22 30.24
CA THR A 43 -7.60 -25.67 28.89
C THR A 43 -8.12 -24.23 28.81
N LEU A 44 -7.33 -23.33 28.24
CA LEU A 44 -7.73 -21.95 27.96
C LEU A 44 -8.47 -21.84 26.63
N TRP A 45 -9.62 -21.16 26.67
CA TRP A 45 -10.48 -20.85 25.53
C TRP A 45 -10.58 -19.33 25.36
N CYS A 46 -10.68 -18.89 24.11
CA CYS A 46 -10.94 -17.52 23.71
C CYS A 46 -12.36 -17.44 23.15
N GLY A 47 -13.19 -16.55 23.69
CA GLY A 47 -14.45 -16.11 23.09
C GLY A 47 -14.34 -14.67 22.59
N MET A 48 -15.31 -14.25 21.80
CA MET A 48 -15.56 -12.84 21.52
C MET A 48 -16.50 -12.27 22.59
N THR A 49 -16.31 -11.02 22.98
CA THR A 49 -17.34 -10.28 23.73
C THR A 49 -18.54 -10.05 22.82
N LYS A 50 -19.74 -9.83 23.38
CA LYS A 50 -20.88 -9.39 22.56
C LYS A 50 -20.53 -8.16 21.71
N GLN A 51 -19.80 -7.18 22.27
CA GLN A 51 -19.34 -6.01 21.53
C GLN A 51 -18.48 -6.35 20.29
N ALA A 52 -17.70 -7.44 20.32
CA ALA A 52 -16.95 -7.91 19.15
C ALA A 52 -17.82 -8.69 18.15
N GLU A 53 -18.87 -9.38 18.59
CA GLU A 53 -19.84 -10.03 17.71
C GLU A 53 -20.70 -8.98 16.99
N ASP A 54 -21.23 -7.99 17.72
CA ASP A 54 -21.92 -6.80 17.17
C ASP A 54 -21.05 -6.07 16.13
N LEU A 55 -19.72 -6.04 16.31
CA LEU A 55 -18.76 -5.43 15.38
C LEU A 55 -18.49 -6.26 14.12
N LEU A 56 -18.64 -7.58 14.16
CA LEU A 56 -18.46 -8.43 12.98
C LEU A 56 -19.69 -8.39 12.09
N GLU A 57 -20.90 -8.36 12.67
CA GLU A 57 -22.15 -8.11 11.95
C GLU A 57 -22.16 -6.71 11.29
N GLU A 58 -21.49 -5.73 11.92
CA GLU A 58 -21.23 -4.42 11.33
C GLU A 58 -20.17 -4.47 10.21
N GLU A 59 -19.10 -5.26 10.32
CA GLU A 59 -18.10 -5.42 9.25
C GLU A 59 -18.72 -6.04 7.98
N GLU A 60 -19.46 -7.15 8.15
CA GLU A 60 -20.08 -7.89 7.04
C GLU A 60 -21.09 -7.02 6.28
N ARG A 61 -22.00 -6.35 7.01
CA ARG A 61 -22.98 -5.44 6.40
C ARG A 61 -22.31 -4.27 5.67
N LEU A 62 -21.26 -3.65 6.25
CA LEU A 62 -20.56 -2.54 5.60
C LEU A 62 -19.76 -2.97 4.36
N ILE A 63 -19.31 -4.23 4.29
CA ILE A 63 -18.67 -4.79 3.09
C ILE A 63 -19.71 -5.08 2.00
N ASP A 64 -20.89 -5.61 2.36
CA ASP A 64 -21.99 -5.79 1.41
C ASP A 64 -22.51 -4.44 0.87
N GLU A 65 -22.72 -3.44 1.74
CA GLU A 65 -23.05 -2.05 1.36
C GLU A 65 -21.99 -1.44 0.41
N HIS A 66 -20.71 -1.77 0.59
CA HIS A 66 -19.61 -1.26 -0.25
C HIS A 66 -19.39 -2.07 -1.55
N SER A 67 -19.93 -3.29 -1.66
CA SER A 67 -19.49 -4.25 -2.68
C SER A 67 -19.68 -3.77 -4.13
N THR A 68 -20.77 -3.07 -4.44
CA THR A 68 -20.97 -2.49 -5.78
C THR A 68 -19.90 -1.44 -6.13
N LYS A 69 -19.42 -0.66 -5.15
CA LYS A 69 -18.36 0.33 -5.36
C LYS A 69 -16.98 -0.32 -5.47
N ALA A 70 -16.74 -1.40 -4.72
CA ALA A 70 -15.56 -2.24 -4.89
C ALA A 70 -15.56 -2.93 -6.27
N ALA A 71 -16.71 -3.35 -6.80
CA ALA A 71 -16.84 -3.89 -8.16
C ALA A 71 -16.50 -2.85 -9.23
N GLU A 72 -16.99 -1.61 -9.11
CA GLU A 72 -16.57 -0.48 -9.97
C GLU A 72 -15.04 -0.30 -9.94
N PHE A 73 -14.44 -0.23 -8.74
CA PHE A 73 -13.00 -0.03 -8.58
C PHE A 73 -12.17 -1.18 -9.16
N ILE A 74 -12.54 -2.44 -8.92
CA ILE A 74 -11.84 -3.60 -9.51
C ILE A 74 -11.97 -3.58 -11.05
N THR A 75 -13.15 -3.26 -11.58
CA THR A 75 -13.35 -3.10 -13.03
C THR A 75 -12.46 -2.01 -13.60
N ARG A 76 -12.35 -0.85 -12.93
CA ARG A 76 -11.49 0.27 -13.34
C ARG A 76 -10.00 -0.08 -13.28
N ILE A 77 -9.56 -0.87 -12.29
CA ILE A 77 -8.18 -1.39 -12.23
C ILE A 77 -7.90 -2.34 -13.40
N LEU A 78 -8.85 -3.22 -13.76
CA LEU A 78 -8.74 -4.05 -14.97
C LEU A 78 -8.70 -3.18 -16.24
N MET A 79 -9.55 -2.15 -16.34
CA MET A 79 -9.56 -1.19 -17.46
C MET A 79 -8.23 -0.47 -17.65
N MET A 80 -7.52 -0.09 -16.58
CA MET A 80 -6.17 0.49 -16.65
C MET A 80 -5.07 -0.49 -17.08
N SER A 81 -5.33 -1.80 -17.04
CA SER A 81 -4.29 -2.81 -17.29
C SER A 81 -4.05 -3.10 -18.78
N VAL A 82 -2.84 -3.55 -19.14
CA VAL A 82 -2.42 -3.79 -20.54
C VAL A 82 -3.32 -4.80 -21.25
N ASP A 83 -3.55 -5.96 -20.63
CA ASP A 83 -4.32 -7.08 -21.21
C ASP A 83 -5.76 -7.16 -20.67
N LYS A 84 -6.23 -6.14 -19.95
CA LYS A 84 -7.53 -6.11 -19.25
C LYS A 84 -7.74 -7.29 -18.27
N ARG A 85 -6.65 -7.88 -17.78
CA ARG A 85 -6.60 -9.02 -16.87
C ARG A 85 -5.48 -8.88 -15.84
N ILE A 86 -5.70 -9.39 -14.64
CA ILE A 86 -4.76 -9.35 -13.51
C ILE A 86 -4.81 -10.69 -12.76
N HIS A 87 -3.67 -11.18 -12.26
CA HIS A 87 -3.63 -12.40 -11.43
C HIS A 87 -4.58 -12.30 -10.23
N LEU A 88 -5.43 -13.30 -10.02
CA LEU A 88 -6.44 -13.29 -8.96
C LEU A 88 -5.79 -13.23 -7.55
N ASP A 89 -4.62 -13.83 -7.39
CA ASP A 89 -3.79 -13.73 -6.19
C ASP A 89 -3.42 -12.29 -5.82
N LYS A 90 -3.06 -11.45 -6.81
CA LYS A 90 -2.66 -10.06 -6.56
C LYS A 90 -3.83 -9.27 -5.97
N ILE A 91 -5.02 -9.36 -6.57
CA ILE A 91 -6.21 -8.68 -6.06
C ILE A 91 -6.58 -9.20 -4.66
N ALA A 92 -6.56 -10.52 -4.46
CA ALA A 92 -6.90 -11.15 -3.19
C ALA A 92 -5.95 -10.73 -2.03
N ASN A 93 -4.68 -10.48 -2.31
CA ASN A 93 -3.70 -10.02 -1.31
C ASN A 93 -4.03 -8.63 -0.76
N PHE A 94 -4.67 -7.77 -1.55
CA PHE A 94 -5.01 -6.38 -1.18
C PHE A 94 -6.50 -6.19 -0.86
N ARG A 95 -7.21 -7.31 -0.59
CA ARG A 95 -8.64 -7.30 -0.25
C ARG A 95 -9.00 -6.31 0.87
N ARG A 96 -8.11 -6.13 1.85
CA ARG A 96 -8.31 -5.23 2.99
C ARG A 96 -8.11 -3.75 2.66
N ASP A 97 -7.37 -3.45 1.59
CA ASP A 97 -7.12 -2.08 1.14
C ASP A 97 -8.23 -1.61 0.17
N PHE A 98 -8.89 -2.55 -0.53
CA PHE A 98 -10.03 -2.31 -1.43
C PHE A 98 -11.43 -2.62 -0.85
N GLY A 99 -11.53 -3.12 0.39
CA GLY A 99 -12.82 -3.40 1.03
C GLY A 99 -13.52 -4.68 0.58
N LEU A 100 -12.77 -5.64 0.05
CA LEU A 100 -13.27 -6.91 -0.46
C LEU A 100 -13.40 -7.96 0.68
N PRO A 101 -14.47 -8.78 0.65
CA PRO A 101 -14.78 -9.75 1.71
C PRO A 101 -13.71 -10.84 1.86
N ILE A 102 -13.77 -11.59 2.96
CA ILE A 102 -12.82 -12.67 3.25
C ILE A 102 -12.95 -13.86 2.29
N ASP A 103 -14.15 -14.08 1.73
CA ASP A 103 -14.44 -15.14 0.77
C ASP A 103 -14.32 -14.70 -0.70
N PHE A 104 -13.71 -13.53 -0.95
CA PHE A 104 -13.53 -12.88 -2.26
C PHE A 104 -13.39 -13.87 -3.43
N ARG A 105 -12.38 -14.75 -3.37
CA ARG A 105 -12.04 -15.73 -4.44
C ARG A 105 -13.13 -16.79 -4.71
N LYS A 106 -14.03 -17.04 -3.77
CA LYS A 106 -15.02 -18.13 -3.84
C LYS A 106 -16.40 -17.63 -4.26
N LYS A 107 -16.87 -16.53 -3.65
CA LYS A 107 -18.23 -16.00 -3.79
C LYS A 107 -18.21 -14.71 -4.61
N TRP A 108 -17.58 -13.66 -4.06
CA TRP A 108 -17.67 -12.29 -4.56
C TRP A 108 -17.22 -12.12 -6.02
N VAL A 109 -16.12 -12.77 -6.44
CA VAL A 109 -15.61 -12.68 -7.83
C VAL A 109 -16.59 -13.19 -8.90
N ASN A 110 -17.64 -13.91 -8.50
CA ASN A 110 -18.68 -14.43 -9.38
C ASN A 110 -20.02 -13.66 -9.26
N GLN A 111 -20.08 -12.60 -8.44
CA GLN A 111 -21.30 -11.79 -8.25
C GLN A 111 -21.52 -10.72 -9.32
N TYR A 112 -20.46 -10.37 -10.07
CA TYR A 112 -20.45 -9.27 -11.05
C TYR A 112 -20.03 -9.72 -12.47
N PRO A 113 -20.66 -10.78 -13.03
CA PRO A 113 -20.26 -11.39 -14.31
C PRO A 113 -20.38 -10.45 -15.52
N GLU A 114 -21.22 -9.41 -15.43
CA GLU A 114 -21.36 -8.33 -16.41
C GLU A 114 -20.16 -7.38 -16.47
N HIS A 115 -19.29 -7.39 -15.44
CA HIS A 115 -18.11 -6.54 -15.35
C HIS A 115 -16.81 -7.32 -15.53
N PHE A 116 -16.66 -8.46 -14.84
CA PHE A 116 -15.45 -9.28 -14.90
C PHE A 116 -15.74 -10.77 -14.64
N ARG A 117 -14.79 -11.62 -15.01
CA ARG A 117 -14.85 -13.08 -14.82
C ARG A 117 -13.51 -13.65 -14.38
N VAL A 118 -13.53 -14.82 -13.73
CA VAL A 118 -12.31 -15.59 -13.47
C VAL A 118 -12.01 -16.48 -14.68
N VAL A 119 -10.79 -16.39 -15.20
CA VAL A 119 -10.26 -17.27 -16.27
C VAL A 119 -9.02 -18.02 -15.78
N LYS A 120 -8.74 -19.19 -16.35
CA LYS A 120 -7.56 -20.01 -15.99
C LYS A 120 -6.63 -20.16 -17.17
N SER A 121 -5.32 -19.97 -16.95
CA SER A 121 -4.29 -20.34 -17.92
C SER A 121 -4.19 -21.86 -18.04
N LYS A 122 -3.50 -22.34 -19.09
CA LYS A 122 -3.13 -23.75 -19.27
C LYS A 122 -2.34 -24.29 -18.08
N ASP A 123 -1.60 -23.41 -17.42
CA ASP A 123 -0.72 -23.67 -16.26
C ASP A 123 -1.49 -23.66 -14.92
N GLY A 124 -2.83 -23.63 -14.96
CA GLY A 124 -3.71 -23.62 -13.79
C GLY A 124 -3.86 -22.26 -13.08
N VAL A 125 -3.04 -21.27 -13.43
CA VAL A 125 -3.04 -19.92 -12.83
C VAL A 125 -4.35 -19.18 -13.09
N GLU A 126 -4.96 -18.64 -12.03
CA GLU A 126 -6.21 -17.88 -12.07
C GLU A 126 -5.97 -16.38 -12.30
N PHE A 127 -6.71 -15.81 -13.24
CA PHE A 127 -6.75 -14.37 -13.54
C PHE A 127 -8.19 -13.86 -13.40
N LEU A 128 -8.34 -12.62 -12.95
CA LEU A 128 -9.57 -11.86 -13.14
C LEU A 128 -9.46 -11.07 -14.46
N GLU A 129 -10.45 -11.17 -15.33
CA GLU A 129 -10.46 -10.63 -16.69
C GLU A 129 -11.71 -9.76 -16.90
N LEU A 130 -11.55 -8.61 -17.53
CA LEU A 130 -12.63 -7.68 -17.88
C LEU A 130 -13.59 -8.32 -18.88
N VAL A 131 -14.90 -8.30 -18.60
CA VAL A 131 -15.95 -8.79 -19.52
C VAL A 131 -16.49 -7.64 -20.36
N ASN A 132 -16.72 -6.48 -19.77
CA ASN A 132 -17.31 -5.33 -20.45
C ASN A 132 -16.54 -4.04 -20.13
N TRP A 133 -16.27 -3.23 -21.14
CA TRP A 133 -15.68 -1.90 -20.98
C TRP A 133 -16.80 -0.87 -20.81
N ASN A 134 -16.90 -0.24 -19.65
CA ASN A 134 -17.85 0.84 -19.40
C ASN A 134 -17.20 2.22 -19.64
N PRO A 135 -17.54 2.98 -20.70
CA PRO A 135 -16.93 4.28 -20.97
C PRO A 135 -17.17 5.30 -19.86
N ALA A 136 -18.32 5.24 -19.16
CA ALA A 136 -18.64 6.15 -18.06
C ALA A 136 -17.71 5.98 -16.84
N TRP A 137 -17.00 4.85 -16.75
CA TRP A 137 -16.01 4.56 -15.71
C TRP A 137 -14.56 4.86 -16.14
N ALA A 138 -14.35 5.23 -17.40
CA ALA A 138 -13.02 5.50 -17.96
C ALA A 138 -12.52 6.95 -17.74
N ILE A 139 -13.01 7.60 -16.68
CA ILE A 139 -12.64 8.95 -16.25
C ILE A 139 -12.01 8.88 -14.86
N THR A 140 -10.86 9.53 -14.68
CA THR A 140 -10.12 9.52 -13.42
C THR A 140 -10.83 10.26 -12.29
N GLU A 141 -10.56 9.89 -11.04
CA GLU A 141 -11.03 10.64 -9.86
C GLU A 141 -10.46 12.08 -9.85
N LEU A 142 -9.28 12.28 -10.46
CA LEU A 142 -8.72 13.62 -10.71
C LEU A 142 -9.57 14.42 -11.71
N GLU A 143 -9.98 13.84 -12.84
CA GLU A 143 -10.86 14.49 -13.81
C GLU A 143 -12.23 14.83 -13.22
N LYS A 144 -12.84 13.91 -12.46
CA LYS A 144 -14.12 14.15 -11.78
C LYS A 144 -14.03 15.35 -10.84
N LYS A 145 -13.01 15.40 -9.98
CA LYS A 145 -12.73 16.53 -9.09
C LYS A 145 -12.47 17.84 -9.83
N ALA A 146 -11.61 17.81 -10.86
CA ALA A 146 -11.17 19.00 -11.57
C ALA A 146 -12.24 19.63 -12.46
N LEU A 147 -13.21 18.83 -12.93
CA LEU A 147 -14.22 19.24 -13.92
C LEU A 147 -15.67 19.15 -13.41
N GLY A 148 -15.88 18.72 -12.16
CA GLY A 148 -17.21 18.60 -11.55
C GLY A 148 -18.11 17.53 -12.18
N LEU A 149 -17.52 16.54 -12.86
CA LEU A 149 -18.26 15.54 -13.64
C LEU A 149 -18.72 14.37 -12.77
N THR A 150 -20.03 14.13 -12.73
CA THR A 150 -20.63 12.91 -12.19
C THR A 150 -20.52 11.74 -13.17
N ASP A 151 -20.77 12.00 -14.46
CA ASP A 151 -20.99 10.98 -15.49
C ASP A 151 -20.09 11.19 -16.71
N GLY A 152 -19.46 10.12 -17.20
CA GLY A 152 -18.48 10.16 -18.29
C GLY A 152 -19.04 10.02 -19.71
N ILE A 153 -20.29 10.41 -19.93
CA ILE A 153 -20.98 10.21 -21.22
C ILE A 153 -20.30 11.06 -22.31
N GLY A 154 -19.87 10.42 -23.40
CA GLY A 154 -19.35 11.09 -24.59
C GLY A 154 -17.88 11.53 -24.53
N ARG A 155 -17.06 10.98 -23.63
CA ARG A 155 -15.60 11.21 -23.61
C ARG A 155 -14.80 9.92 -23.84
N GLU A 156 -13.88 9.98 -24.80
CA GLU A 156 -12.88 8.95 -25.01
C GLU A 156 -11.63 9.21 -24.14
N PRO A 157 -11.06 8.18 -23.48
CA PRO A 157 -9.79 8.32 -22.78
C PRO A 157 -8.67 8.69 -23.75
N GLY A 158 -8.04 9.85 -23.53
CA GLY A 158 -7.01 10.37 -24.43
C GLY A 158 -5.93 11.15 -23.70
N LEU A 159 -5.45 12.23 -24.33
CA LEU A 159 -4.42 13.10 -23.79
C LEU A 159 -5.01 14.08 -22.77
N LEU A 160 -4.58 13.98 -21.52
CA LEU A 160 -4.95 14.88 -20.42
C LEU A 160 -3.87 15.93 -20.18
N SER A 161 -4.25 17.10 -19.67
CA SER A 161 -3.31 18.16 -19.26
C SER A 161 -3.66 18.73 -17.87
N LEU A 162 -4.25 17.91 -17.00
CA LEU A 162 -4.63 18.34 -15.66
C LEU A 162 -3.40 18.46 -14.72
N PRO A 163 -3.41 19.43 -13.80
CA PRO A 163 -2.50 19.46 -12.67
C PRO A 163 -3.02 18.54 -11.55
N PHE A 164 -2.11 17.89 -10.85
CA PHE A 164 -2.42 17.19 -9.60
C PHE A 164 -2.51 18.19 -8.44
N PRO A 165 -3.46 18.05 -7.50
CA PRO A 165 -3.42 18.79 -6.25
C PRO A 165 -2.08 18.60 -5.52
N LEU A 166 -1.54 19.69 -4.95
CA LEU A 166 -0.27 19.69 -4.23
C LEU A 166 -0.49 20.09 -2.78
N LYS A 167 0.00 19.27 -1.85
CA LYS A 167 0.04 19.60 -0.43
C LYS A 167 1.44 19.35 0.11
N PHE A 168 2.03 20.38 0.70
CA PHE A 168 3.40 20.35 1.23
C PHE A 168 3.38 20.51 2.75
N PRO A 169 4.33 19.88 3.49
CA PRO A 169 4.49 20.14 4.92
C PRO A 169 4.77 21.64 5.18
N PRO A 170 4.23 22.25 6.26
CA PRO A 170 4.29 23.70 6.48
C PRO A 170 5.70 24.33 6.41
N ASN A 171 6.73 23.57 6.81
CA ASN A 171 8.11 24.04 6.86
C ASN A 171 8.96 23.63 5.62
N TYR A 172 8.35 23.14 4.54
CA TYR A 172 9.08 22.56 3.39
C TYR A 172 9.73 23.63 2.47
N LYS A 173 10.81 24.26 2.95
CA LYS A 173 11.57 25.31 2.23
C LYS A 173 12.15 24.85 0.88
N LYS A 174 12.19 23.55 0.58
CA LYS A 174 12.68 23.01 -0.72
C LYS A 174 11.70 23.25 -1.89
N VAL A 175 10.44 23.67 -1.69
CA VAL A 175 9.56 24.07 -2.83
C VAL A 175 10.23 25.16 -3.68
N TYR A 176 10.76 26.21 -3.04
CA TYR A 176 11.40 27.34 -3.72
C TYR A 176 12.59 26.93 -4.61
N ARG A 177 13.31 25.85 -4.26
CA ARG A 177 14.44 25.31 -5.05
C ARG A 177 14.00 24.47 -6.25
N HIS A 178 12.72 24.05 -6.31
CA HIS A 178 12.20 23.11 -7.30
C HIS A 178 10.91 23.58 -8.00
N GLY A 179 10.42 24.79 -7.70
CA GLY A 179 9.17 25.35 -8.19
C GLY A 179 8.95 25.20 -9.70
N GLY A 180 9.86 25.70 -10.53
CA GLY A 180 9.75 25.57 -11.99
C GLY A 180 9.73 24.12 -12.50
N LYS A 181 10.42 23.19 -11.83
CA LYS A 181 10.39 21.75 -12.17
C LYS A 181 9.04 21.11 -11.81
N ILE A 182 8.41 21.55 -10.72
CA ILE A 182 7.05 21.18 -10.34
C ILE A 182 6.06 21.78 -11.35
N GLU A 183 6.21 23.06 -11.69
CA GLU A 183 5.33 23.76 -12.64
C GLU A 183 5.37 23.14 -14.06
N HIS A 184 6.55 22.86 -14.61
CA HIS A 184 6.70 22.15 -15.89
C HIS A 184 6.11 20.73 -15.85
N PHE A 185 6.13 20.05 -14.69
CA PHE A 185 5.45 18.77 -14.53
C PHE A 185 3.92 18.92 -14.51
N GLN A 186 3.41 19.95 -13.82
CA GLN A 186 1.97 20.20 -13.79
C GLN A 186 1.42 20.60 -15.15
N LYS A 187 2.12 21.48 -15.89
CA LYS A 187 1.75 21.94 -17.24
C LYS A 187 1.91 20.88 -18.34
N ARG A 188 2.64 19.79 -18.11
CA ARG A 188 2.86 18.72 -19.10
C ARG A 188 1.59 17.91 -19.37
N SER A 189 1.29 17.66 -20.64
CA SER A 189 0.28 16.69 -21.07
C SER A 189 0.72 15.24 -20.80
N TYR A 190 -0.23 14.34 -20.60
CA TYR A 190 0.01 12.92 -20.34
C TYR A 190 -1.17 12.07 -20.80
N LEU A 191 -0.91 10.85 -21.22
CA LEU A 191 -1.94 9.90 -21.62
C LEU A 191 -2.76 9.43 -20.39
N SER A 192 -4.09 9.37 -20.52
CA SER A 192 -5.00 8.89 -19.46
C SER A 192 -4.61 7.49 -18.94
N PRO A 193 -4.81 7.18 -17.65
CA PRO A 193 -4.72 5.83 -17.12
C PRO A 193 -5.56 4.79 -17.88
N TYR A 194 -6.70 5.19 -18.45
CA TYR A 194 -7.60 4.31 -19.19
C TYR A 194 -7.28 4.17 -20.69
N ALA A 195 -6.43 5.03 -21.25
CA ALA A 195 -6.01 4.94 -22.64
C ALA A 195 -4.83 3.97 -22.81
N ASP A 196 -4.67 3.40 -24.02
CA ASP A 196 -3.66 2.37 -24.27
C ASP A 196 -2.23 2.94 -24.31
N ALA A 197 -1.38 2.44 -23.41
CA ALA A 197 -0.02 2.89 -23.21
C ALA A 197 1.04 1.97 -23.83
N ARG A 198 0.66 0.99 -24.67
CA ARG A 198 1.59 0.07 -25.35
C ARG A 198 2.69 0.79 -26.15
N GLU A 199 2.39 1.96 -26.74
CA GLU A 199 3.33 2.76 -27.53
C GLU A 199 4.16 3.75 -26.68
N LEU A 200 3.87 3.89 -25.39
CA LEU A 200 4.43 4.96 -24.56
C LEU A 200 5.88 4.65 -24.15
N LYS A 201 6.84 5.34 -24.79
CA LYS A 201 8.29 5.13 -24.58
C LYS A 201 8.68 5.20 -23.10
N ALA A 202 9.15 4.07 -22.58
CA ALA A 202 9.60 3.93 -21.20
C ALA A 202 10.73 4.93 -20.87
N GLY A 203 10.64 5.55 -19.68
CA GLY A 203 11.60 6.58 -19.24
C GLY A 203 11.41 7.97 -19.87
N SER A 204 10.41 8.16 -20.74
CA SER A 204 10.01 9.50 -21.17
C SER A 204 9.34 10.29 -20.04
N LEU A 205 9.32 11.62 -20.17
CA LEU A 205 8.71 12.52 -19.17
C LEU A 205 7.16 12.43 -19.14
N GLU A 206 6.56 11.89 -20.20
CA GLU A 206 5.13 11.60 -20.30
C GLU A 206 4.81 10.24 -19.66
N PHE A 207 5.66 9.24 -19.85
CA PHE A 207 5.60 7.95 -19.14
C PHE A 207 5.67 8.15 -17.62
N ASP A 208 6.60 8.99 -17.14
CA ASP A 208 6.69 9.39 -15.73
C ASP A 208 5.38 10.05 -15.23
N LYS A 209 4.76 10.94 -16.03
CA LYS A 209 3.51 11.62 -15.62
C LYS A 209 2.29 10.68 -15.68
N ARG A 210 2.17 9.79 -16.67
CA ARG A 210 1.14 8.74 -16.69
C ARG A 210 1.30 7.81 -15.49
N ALA A 211 2.51 7.41 -15.12
CA ALA A 211 2.73 6.57 -13.94
C ALA A 211 2.27 7.27 -12.65
N VAL A 212 2.50 8.58 -12.50
CA VAL A 212 1.91 9.38 -11.40
C VAL A 212 0.38 9.35 -11.46
N ALA A 213 -0.23 9.52 -12.64
CA ALA A 213 -1.70 9.46 -12.79
C ALA A 213 -2.29 8.10 -12.41
N VAL A 214 -1.67 7.00 -12.86
CA VAL A 214 -2.11 5.63 -12.54
C VAL A 214 -1.97 5.33 -11.05
N MET A 215 -0.88 5.76 -10.40
CA MET A 215 -0.72 5.61 -8.95
C MET A 215 -1.72 6.46 -8.16
N HIS A 216 -2.02 7.69 -8.62
CA HIS A 216 -3.04 8.54 -8.01
C HIS A 216 -4.40 7.85 -8.08
N GLU A 217 -4.81 7.39 -9.26
CA GLU A 217 -6.08 6.70 -9.50
C GLU A 217 -6.21 5.42 -8.65
N LEU A 218 -5.19 4.57 -8.64
CA LEU A 218 -5.17 3.33 -7.86
C LEU A 218 -5.24 3.61 -6.35
N LEU A 219 -4.56 4.66 -5.85
CA LEU A 219 -4.66 5.07 -4.45
C LEU A 219 -6.04 5.66 -4.12
N SER A 220 -6.65 6.41 -5.04
CA SER A 220 -8.02 6.93 -4.89
C SER A 220 -9.07 5.82 -4.70
N PHE A 221 -8.82 4.59 -5.17
CA PHE A 221 -9.70 3.43 -4.95
C PHE A 221 -9.52 2.72 -3.60
N THR A 222 -8.37 2.90 -2.93
CA THR A 222 -8.17 2.29 -1.60
C THR A 222 -9.05 2.98 -0.55
N ILE A 223 -9.49 2.22 0.46
CA ILE A 223 -10.32 2.71 1.58
C ILE A 223 -9.63 3.87 2.29
N GLU A 224 -8.34 3.72 2.61
CA GLU A 224 -7.55 4.68 3.37
C GLU A 224 -6.69 5.61 2.49
N LYS A 225 -6.94 5.68 1.17
CA LYS A 225 -6.17 6.50 0.20
C LYS A 225 -4.64 6.33 0.31
N ARG A 226 -4.21 5.10 0.61
CA ARG A 226 -2.82 4.69 0.88
C ARG A 226 -2.62 3.22 0.50
N LEU A 227 -1.38 2.82 0.20
CA LEU A 227 -1.01 1.41 -0.02
C LEU A 227 0.46 1.16 0.38
N VAL A 228 0.82 -0.10 0.68
CA VAL A 228 2.23 -0.49 0.86
C VAL A 228 2.94 -0.44 -0.51
N THR A 229 4.16 0.07 -0.58
CA THR A 229 4.86 0.26 -1.87
C THR A 229 5.14 -1.06 -2.59
N ASP A 230 5.37 -2.13 -1.84
CA ASP A 230 5.61 -3.50 -2.32
C ASP A 230 4.40 -4.02 -3.11
N HIS A 231 3.20 -3.53 -2.79
CA HIS A 231 1.96 -3.93 -3.45
C HIS A 231 1.81 -3.21 -4.81
N LEU A 232 2.32 -1.97 -4.92
CA LEU A 232 2.43 -1.28 -6.20
C LEU A 232 3.47 -1.93 -7.12
N THR A 233 4.62 -2.37 -6.60
CA THR A 233 5.64 -3.04 -7.42
C THR A 233 5.17 -4.40 -7.93
N HIS A 234 4.22 -5.08 -7.27
CA HIS A 234 3.56 -6.27 -7.82
C HIS A 234 2.63 -5.99 -9.02
N PHE A 235 2.00 -4.82 -9.11
CA PHE A 235 1.17 -4.41 -10.26
C PHE A 235 1.95 -3.72 -11.40
N ARG A 236 3.28 -3.64 -11.25
CA ARG A 236 4.25 -3.05 -12.18
C ARG A 236 3.92 -3.24 -13.67
N TRP A 237 3.71 -4.50 -14.05
CA TRP A 237 3.67 -4.91 -15.45
C TRP A 237 2.28 -4.68 -16.03
N GLU A 238 1.25 -5.08 -15.28
CA GLU A 238 -0.14 -4.88 -15.68
C GLU A 238 -0.49 -3.40 -15.86
N LEU A 239 0.06 -2.50 -15.03
CA LEU A 239 -0.29 -1.07 -15.04
C LEU A 239 0.73 -0.15 -15.76
N VAL A 240 1.81 -0.71 -16.31
CA VAL A 240 2.87 0.02 -17.06
C VAL A 240 3.59 1.08 -16.20
N MET A 241 4.33 0.65 -15.18
CA MET A 241 5.03 1.56 -14.23
C MET A 241 6.58 1.52 -14.33
N PRO A 242 7.32 2.60 -14.01
CA PRO A 242 8.79 2.67 -14.14
C PRO A 242 9.52 1.77 -13.15
N GLN A 243 10.73 1.30 -13.51
CA GLN A 243 11.53 0.39 -12.65
C GLN A 243 11.81 0.98 -11.27
N LYS A 244 12.22 2.25 -11.23
CA LYS A 244 12.61 2.94 -9.98
C LYS A 244 11.40 3.64 -9.35
N LEU A 245 10.32 2.88 -9.09
CA LEU A 245 9.03 3.41 -8.64
C LEU A 245 9.13 4.26 -7.36
N MET A 246 9.92 3.81 -6.37
CA MET A 246 10.20 4.59 -5.15
C MET A 246 10.84 5.95 -5.46
N ARG A 247 11.72 6.03 -6.46
CA ARG A 247 12.33 7.29 -6.91
C ARG A 247 11.30 8.23 -7.52
N LEU A 248 10.28 7.71 -8.23
CA LEU A 248 9.16 8.50 -8.74
C LEU A 248 8.30 9.03 -7.58
N LEU A 249 7.94 8.19 -6.62
CA LEU A 249 7.16 8.60 -5.44
C LEU A 249 7.87 9.73 -4.65
N LEU A 250 9.16 9.54 -4.32
CA LEU A 250 9.96 10.52 -3.58
C LEU A 250 10.22 11.81 -4.39
N LYS A 251 10.27 11.74 -5.73
CA LYS A 251 10.36 12.90 -6.63
C LYS A 251 9.06 13.73 -6.64
N HIS A 252 7.91 13.10 -6.42
CA HIS A 252 6.58 13.72 -6.44
C HIS A 252 5.95 13.85 -5.04
N PHE A 253 6.78 14.17 -4.04
CA PHE A 253 6.44 14.28 -2.61
C PHE A 253 5.28 15.24 -2.25
N GLY A 254 4.88 16.14 -3.17
CA GLY A 254 3.71 17.01 -2.99
C GLY A 254 2.36 16.35 -3.34
N ILE A 255 2.39 15.24 -4.07
CA ILE A 255 1.24 14.40 -4.48
C ILE A 255 1.22 13.11 -3.64
N PHE A 256 2.40 12.58 -3.31
CA PHE A 256 2.56 11.34 -2.56
C PHE A 256 3.41 11.54 -1.31
N TYR A 257 2.86 11.26 -0.13
CA TYR A 257 3.66 11.15 1.08
C TYR A 257 4.09 9.68 1.25
N VAL A 258 5.39 9.44 1.45
CA VAL A 258 5.94 8.11 1.75
C VAL A 258 6.32 8.06 3.22
N SER A 259 5.77 7.09 3.95
CA SER A 259 6.03 6.87 5.37
C SER A 259 6.67 5.49 5.58
N GLU A 260 7.80 5.45 6.27
CA GLU A 260 8.43 4.21 6.71
C GLU A 260 7.87 3.78 8.08
N ARG A 261 7.50 2.50 8.22
CA ARG A 261 7.08 1.93 9.50
C ARG A 261 7.64 0.50 9.66
N GLY A 262 8.66 0.37 10.50
CA GLY A 262 9.42 -0.87 10.59
C GLY A 262 10.17 -1.10 9.28
N LYS A 263 10.12 -2.32 8.73
CA LYS A 263 10.74 -2.66 7.43
C LYS A 263 9.77 -2.55 6.23
N ARG A 264 8.82 -1.61 6.26
CA ARG A 264 7.85 -1.39 5.17
C ARG A 264 7.58 0.08 4.93
N PHE A 265 7.54 0.46 3.66
CA PHE A 265 7.11 1.79 3.23
C PHE A 265 5.63 1.76 2.82
N SER A 266 4.88 2.77 3.22
CA SER A 266 3.51 3.01 2.75
C SER A 266 3.45 4.37 2.07
N VAL A 267 2.81 4.41 0.91
CA VAL A 267 2.53 5.65 0.19
C VAL A 267 1.09 6.08 0.43
N PHE A 268 0.89 7.38 0.60
CA PHE A 268 -0.36 8.06 0.93
C PHE A 268 -0.60 9.16 -0.10
N LEU A 269 -1.84 9.32 -0.54
CA LEU A 269 -2.24 10.41 -1.45
C LEU A 269 -2.41 11.71 -0.64
N THR A 270 -1.57 12.73 -0.88
CA THR A 270 -1.46 13.90 0.02
C THR A 270 -2.73 14.75 0.07
N GLU A 271 -3.50 14.81 -1.02
CA GLU A 271 -4.76 15.54 -1.08
C GLU A 271 -5.88 14.95 -0.22
N ALA A 272 -5.77 13.68 0.18
CA ALA A 272 -6.80 12.98 0.95
C ALA A 272 -6.69 13.20 2.47
N TYR A 273 -5.64 13.86 2.96
CA TYR A 273 -5.27 13.91 4.37
C TYR A 273 -5.17 15.34 4.91
N GLU A 274 -5.63 15.54 6.14
CA GLU A 274 -5.31 16.72 6.95
C GLU A 274 -4.48 16.33 8.18
N GLY A 275 -3.23 16.82 8.21
CA GLY A 275 -2.21 16.36 9.14
C GLY A 275 -1.98 14.84 9.10
N SER A 276 -2.63 14.11 10.02
CA SER A 276 -2.57 12.64 10.11
C SER A 276 -3.92 11.94 9.95
N GLU A 277 -5.00 12.69 9.75
CA GLU A 277 -6.37 12.19 9.67
C GLU A 277 -6.85 12.23 8.21
N LEU A 278 -7.55 11.19 7.77
CA LEU A 278 -8.15 11.13 6.44
C LEU A 278 -9.37 12.07 6.39
N ILE A 279 -9.46 12.90 5.35
CA ILE A 279 -10.50 13.93 5.20
C ILE A 279 -11.87 13.28 4.95
N GLU A 280 -11.94 12.39 3.97
CA GLU A 280 -13.16 11.65 3.62
C GLU A 280 -13.07 10.21 4.13
N LYS A 281 -13.70 9.95 5.28
CA LYS A 281 -13.73 8.62 5.91
C LYS A 281 -14.98 7.85 5.49
N CYS A 282 -14.84 6.85 4.63
CA CYS A 282 -15.95 5.94 4.33
C CYS A 282 -16.29 5.05 5.55
N PRO A 283 -17.46 4.40 5.60
CA PRO A 283 -17.90 3.62 6.76
C PRO A 283 -16.90 2.57 7.24
N LEU A 284 -16.18 1.90 6.32
CA LEU A 284 -15.15 0.90 6.65
C LEU A 284 -13.92 1.51 7.36
N VAL A 285 -13.58 2.78 7.13
CA VAL A 285 -12.55 3.51 7.91
C VAL A 285 -13.07 3.75 9.33
N LEU A 286 -14.30 4.24 9.46
CA LEU A 286 -14.91 4.58 10.76
C LEU A 286 -15.09 3.33 11.63
N TRP A 287 -15.53 2.21 11.04
CA TRP A 287 -15.56 0.90 11.68
C TRP A 287 -14.18 0.45 12.15
N LYS A 288 -13.15 0.59 11.31
CA LYS A 288 -11.77 0.21 11.66
C LYS A 288 -11.23 1.06 12.82
N GLU A 289 -11.53 2.35 12.85
CA GLU A 289 -11.20 3.26 13.96
C GLU A 289 -11.96 2.89 15.24
N LYS A 290 -13.25 2.53 15.13
CA LYS A 290 -14.09 2.00 16.21
C LYS A 290 -13.48 0.74 16.83
N VAL A 291 -13.10 -0.25 16.02
CA VAL A 291 -12.39 -1.46 16.47
C VAL A 291 -11.05 -1.12 17.15
N LEU A 292 -10.22 -0.28 16.53
CA LEU A 292 -8.93 0.14 17.08
C LEU A 292 -9.05 0.90 18.41
N SER A 293 -10.17 1.58 18.67
CA SER A 293 -10.45 2.24 19.95
C SER A 293 -10.66 1.26 21.13
N LEU A 294 -11.03 0.00 20.83
CA LEU A 294 -11.28 -1.06 21.82
C LEU A 294 -10.06 -1.95 22.07
N VAL A 295 -9.11 -1.97 21.13
CA VAL A 295 -7.80 -2.61 21.29
C VAL A 295 -6.98 -1.82 22.33
N GLY A 296 -6.68 -2.43 23.47
CA GLY A 296 -5.89 -1.80 24.54
C GLY A 296 -4.43 -1.50 24.16
N TYR A 297 -3.99 -1.96 22.98
CA TYR A 297 -2.69 -1.66 22.39
C TYR A 297 -2.61 -0.23 21.82
N ARG A 298 -2.81 0.78 22.67
CA ARG A 298 -2.24 2.12 22.44
C ARG A 298 -0.71 2.04 22.58
N GLY A 299 -0.05 1.44 21.58
CA GLY A 299 1.31 1.86 21.25
C GLY A 299 1.26 3.39 21.11
N LYS A 300 2.14 4.11 21.82
CA LYS A 300 2.09 5.58 21.92
C LYS A 300 1.87 6.16 20.52
N LYS A 301 0.92 7.11 20.36
CA LYS A 301 0.89 8.01 19.20
C LYS A 301 2.19 8.85 19.25
N LYS A 302 3.32 8.26 18.86
CA LYS A 302 4.43 9.03 18.30
C LYS A 302 3.81 9.79 17.13
N GLY A 303 3.94 11.11 17.13
CA GLY A 303 3.63 11.89 15.94
C GLY A 303 4.38 11.31 14.75
N ILE A 304 3.86 11.51 13.55
CA ILE A 304 4.71 11.39 12.35
C ILE A 304 5.85 12.39 12.59
N PRO A 305 7.14 11.94 12.65
CA PRO A 305 8.22 12.84 13.01
C PRO A 305 8.22 14.04 12.07
N THR A 306 8.20 15.22 12.66
CA THR A 306 8.19 16.48 11.91
C THR A 306 9.58 16.67 11.30
N PHE A 307 9.70 17.43 10.22
CA PHE A 307 11.00 17.59 9.53
C PHE A 307 12.09 18.26 10.41
N SER A 308 11.71 18.94 11.50
CA SER A 308 12.60 19.40 12.57
C SER A 308 13.28 18.25 13.33
N ASP A 309 12.56 17.16 13.55
CA ASP A 309 12.94 16.09 14.47
C ASP A 309 14.08 15.22 13.89
N LEU A 310 14.49 15.50 12.64
CA LEU A 310 15.59 14.89 11.91
C LEU A 310 16.85 15.80 11.85
N SER A 311 16.69 17.13 11.81
CA SER A 311 17.85 18.04 11.84
C SER A 311 18.61 17.98 13.17
N ASP A 312 17.90 17.68 14.25
CA ASP A 312 18.44 17.65 15.61
C ASP A 312 19.27 16.39 15.89
N MET A 313 19.33 15.42 14.95
CA MET A 313 20.22 14.25 15.02
C MET A 313 21.47 14.42 14.16
N GLU A 314 21.39 15.05 12.98
CA GLU A 314 22.56 15.33 12.11
C GLU A 314 23.63 16.21 12.78
N GLN A 315 23.31 16.86 13.92
CA GLN A 315 24.19 17.77 14.64
C GLN A 315 24.81 17.20 15.93
N LYS A 316 24.60 15.92 16.25
CA LYS A 316 25.25 15.25 17.40
C LYS A 316 26.43 14.36 17.06
N ASP A 317 26.45 13.74 15.88
CA ASP A 317 27.44 12.72 15.52
C ASP A 317 28.74 13.31 14.91
N LEU A 318 29.16 14.49 15.38
CA LEU A 318 30.28 15.27 14.82
C LEU A 318 31.29 15.83 15.85
N ILE A 319 31.14 15.53 17.15
CA ILE A 319 32.10 15.94 18.19
C ILE A 319 32.30 14.77 19.17
N GLU A 320 33.56 14.32 19.29
CA GLU A 320 34.08 13.06 19.91
C GLU A 320 34.25 11.90 18.92
N GLY A 321 35.46 11.38 18.63
CA GLY A 321 36.81 11.82 19.01
C GLY A 321 37.86 10.74 18.76
N GLU A 322 38.86 10.98 17.89
CA GLU A 322 39.90 9.97 17.58
C GLU A 322 40.95 9.83 18.69
N THR A 323 41.15 8.60 19.22
CA THR A 323 42.50 8.00 19.41
C THR A 323 42.44 6.50 19.77
N LYS A 324 43.00 5.66 18.90
CA LYS A 324 44.09 4.66 19.12
C LYS A 324 44.44 4.20 20.55
N ASP A 325 44.81 2.94 20.84
CA ASP A 325 44.80 1.60 20.17
C ASP A 325 44.69 0.54 21.33
N SER A 326 45.06 -0.76 21.38
CA SER A 326 45.78 -1.76 20.54
C SER A 326 45.58 -3.21 21.12
N ILE A 327 46.06 -4.25 20.41
CA ILE A 327 46.53 -5.59 20.91
C ILE A 327 45.48 -6.62 21.46
N CYS A 328 45.55 -7.95 21.24
CA CYS A 328 46.12 -8.83 20.17
C CYS A 328 45.74 -10.34 20.39
N VAL A 329 46.05 -11.26 19.43
CA VAL A 329 46.14 -12.77 19.53
C VAL A 329 44.78 -13.52 19.68
N GLU A 330 44.28 -14.30 18.68
CA GLU A 330 44.56 -15.74 18.31
C GLU A 330 44.11 -16.78 19.37
N SER A 331 43.63 -18.01 19.14
CA SER A 331 43.24 -18.85 17.95
C SER A 331 42.19 -19.92 18.46
N GLU A 332 41.77 -21.08 17.90
CA GLU A 332 42.12 -22.03 16.78
C GLU A 332 40.82 -22.57 16.09
N GLU A 333 40.76 -23.82 15.58
CA GLU A 333 39.71 -24.37 14.66
C GLU A 333 39.18 -25.81 14.99
N GLU A 334 38.53 -26.47 13.99
CA GLU A 334 37.90 -27.80 13.88
C GLU A 334 36.45 -27.97 14.41
N GLU A 335 35.39 -28.17 13.60
CA GLU A 335 35.05 -29.10 12.48
C GLU A 335 34.36 -30.41 12.94
N THR A 336 33.08 -30.62 12.54
CA THR A 336 32.64 -31.81 11.74
C THR A 336 31.15 -31.80 11.35
N ILE A 337 30.92 -31.46 10.08
CA ILE A 337 29.94 -31.99 9.09
C ILE A 337 28.72 -32.84 9.56
N GLY A 338 27.53 -32.50 9.03
CA GLY A 338 26.51 -33.49 8.65
C GLY A 338 25.05 -33.01 8.60
N GLY A 339 24.45 -32.84 7.40
CA GLY A 339 23.03 -32.42 7.35
C GLY A 339 22.29 -32.09 6.04
N LEU A 340 22.63 -32.69 4.89
CA LEU A 340 21.83 -32.79 3.64
C LEU A 340 21.14 -31.54 3.01
N GLU A 341 21.29 -31.38 1.70
CA GLU A 341 20.79 -30.25 0.91
C GLU A 341 19.25 -30.24 0.69
N THR A 342 18.66 -29.06 0.51
CA THR A 342 17.47 -28.90 -0.35
C THR A 342 17.40 -27.50 -1.00
N LEU A 343 18.13 -27.35 -2.10
CA LEU A 343 18.02 -26.32 -3.16
C LEU A 343 17.54 -24.90 -2.74
N SER A 344 18.52 -24.00 -2.62
CA SER A 344 18.30 -22.56 -2.53
C SER A 344 17.86 -21.95 -3.87
N LEU A 345 16.98 -20.94 -3.79
CA LEU A 345 16.88 -19.88 -4.80
C LEU A 345 17.15 -18.54 -4.11
N ALA A 346 18.44 -18.30 -3.85
CA ALA A 346 18.93 -16.97 -3.51
C ALA A 346 19.19 -16.19 -4.81
N ASN A 347 18.70 -14.95 -4.86
CA ASN A 347 19.22 -13.81 -5.62
C ASN A 347 18.33 -12.60 -5.32
N HIS A 348 18.43 -12.11 -4.08
CA HIS A 348 18.01 -10.76 -3.73
C HIS A 348 19.27 -9.89 -3.74
N ASP A 349 19.50 -9.17 -4.85
CA ASP A 349 20.57 -8.18 -4.91
C ASP A 349 20.32 -7.11 -3.85
N GLU A 350 21.23 -7.01 -2.88
CA GLU A 350 21.24 -5.93 -1.91
C GLU A 350 21.67 -4.65 -2.61
N LEU A 351 20.84 -3.61 -2.48
CA LEU A 351 21.21 -2.25 -2.85
C LEU A 351 21.27 -1.41 -1.59
N GLU A 352 22.42 -1.45 -0.93
CA GLU A 352 22.82 -0.36 -0.04
C GLU A 352 22.84 0.94 -0.85
N ILE A 353 22.24 1.99 -0.30
CA ILE A 353 22.24 3.32 -0.93
C ILE A 353 22.78 4.34 0.06
N ALA A 354 24.08 4.26 0.30
CA ALA A 354 24.85 5.45 0.64
C ALA A 354 24.85 6.42 -0.57
N HIS A 355 24.89 7.72 -0.30
CA HIS A 355 25.02 8.81 -1.29
C HIS A 355 23.97 8.91 -2.42
N VAL A 356 22.83 9.58 -2.13
CA VAL A 356 21.98 10.21 -3.18
C VAL A 356 22.14 11.73 -3.18
N SER A 357 23.37 12.19 -3.43
CA SER A 357 23.72 13.63 -3.51
C SER A 357 24.38 14.02 -4.83
N SER A 358 23.98 13.37 -5.94
CA SER A 358 24.54 13.59 -7.29
C SER A 358 23.49 13.61 -8.41
N ALA A 359 22.21 13.84 -8.08
CA ALA A 359 21.11 13.86 -9.06
C ALA A 359 21.05 15.12 -9.96
N TYR A 360 21.98 16.06 -9.80
CA TYR A 360 22.13 17.26 -10.62
C TYR A 360 23.62 17.63 -10.76
N LYS A 361 24.27 17.06 -11.79
CA LYS A 361 25.45 17.64 -12.44
C LYS A 361 25.32 17.45 -13.96
N ASP A 362 25.14 18.58 -14.63
CA ASP A 362 25.71 19.00 -15.90
C ASP A 362 25.76 17.98 -17.07
N THR A 363 24.96 18.27 -18.11
CA THR A 363 25.22 17.86 -19.50
C THR A 363 24.92 19.03 -20.45
N ASP A 364 25.63 20.15 -20.26
CA ASP A 364 25.75 21.21 -21.27
C ASP A 364 27.12 21.07 -21.94
N GLN A 365 27.18 20.39 -23.09
CA GLN A 365 28.36 20.37 -23.95
C GLN A 365 28.07 19.92 -25.39
N THR A 366 27.47 20.81 -26.19
CA THR A 366 27.93 21.14 -27.56
C THR A 366 27.32 22.47 -27.98
#